data_AF-A0A931FL14-F1
#
_entry.id   AF-A0A931FL14-F1
#
_cell.length_a   1.000
_cell.length_b   1.000
_cell.length_c   1.000
_cell.angle_alpha   90.00
_cell.angle_beta   90.00
_cell.angle_gamma   90.00
#
_symmetry.space_group_name_H-M   'P 1'
#
loop_
_entity.id
_entity.type
_entity.pdbx_description
1 polymer ?
#
loop_
_entity_poly.entity_id
_entity_poly.type
_entity_poly.pdbx_seq_one_letter_code
_entity_poly.pdbx_strand_id
1 'polypeptide(L)'
;MKNLSLALLLAAAALAGCESDAGLPEPPHTPRVSLFYVLTQAPQDSSYQELFQQRQLYVSNSQHVFSTERPQGRTDAAVELRDAAGRVVERYRPVGSNFSASYRGDPGYYRPVLGFRPQPGQPYTLRATLPGLETAESTLTLPAAPTIESVSFQKRGATVYGTATGRLSVSVRDDAGADNYYLVFARALNAQGQPTAYGDLRTDEDDDSGISIDQFQLSSAQQQYSLGAYGIHPYADTNHNGERLTLNADVRYNTGCYTPGVCPPPAFIEVTVSSLTADAYNFYLSNRRYYDADGNPFAEPAPLAGNMRQGYGLFGGATNATYRVQIP
;
A
#
# COMPACT_ATOMS: atom_id res chain seq x y z
N MET A 1 -13.82 48.47 -46.03
CA MET A 1 -14.24 47.07 -45.77
C MET A 1 -13.43 46.02 -46.53
N LYS A 2 -12.92 46.26 -47.76
CA LYS A 2 -12.11 45.26 -48.51
C LYS A 2 -10.70 44.99 -47.95
N ASN A 3 -10.09 45.93 -47.20
CA ASN A 3 -8.72 45.78 -46.70
C ASN A 3 -8.63 45.03 -45.35
N LEU A 4 -9.74 44.86 -44.63
CA LEU A 4 -9.75 44.15 -43.35
C LEU A 4 -9.70 42.62 -43.54
N SER A 5 -10.28 42.13 -44.64
CA SER A 5 -10.36 40.70 -44.96
C SER A 5 -9.00 40.11 -45.38
N LEU A 6 -8.15 40.90 -46.05
CA LEU A 6 -6.83 40.44 -46.49
C LEU A 6 -5.83 40.37 -45.31
N ALA A 7 -5.95 41.28 -44.34
CA ALA A 7 -5.13 41.27 -43.12
C ALA A 7 -5.45 40.07 -42.20
N LEU A 8 -6.73 39.66 -42.09
CA LEU A 8 -7.10 38.47 -41.32
C LEU A 8 -6.60 37.16 -41.96
N LEU A 9 -6.59 37.07 -43.30
CA LEU A 9 -6.08 35.90 -44.02
C LEU A 9 -4.55 35.75 -43.93
N LEU A 10 -3.81 36.86 -43.94
CA LEU A 10 -2.36 36.86 -43.72
C LEU A 10 -1.98 36.56 -42.27
N ALA A 11 -2.77 37.01 -41.30
CA ALA A 11 -2.58 36.68 -39.88
C ALA A 11 -2.88 35.19 -39.59
N ALA A 12 -3.90 34.60 -40.22
CA ALA A 12 -4.20 33.17 -40.09
C ALA A 12 -3.11 32.29 -40.74
N ALA A 13 -2.51 32.72 -41.86
CA ALA A 13 -1.41 32.00 -42.50
C ALA A 13 -0.08 32.11 -41.72
N ALA A 14 0.15 33.22 -41.00
CA ALA A 14 1.32 33.38 -40.14
C ALA A 14 1.22 32.58 -38.81
N LEU A 15 0.01 32.18 -38.41
CA LEU A 15 -0.23 31.29 -37.26
C LEU A 15 -0.14 29.80 -37.61
N ALA A 16 -0.04 29.44 -38.90
CA ALA A 16 0.37 28.10 -39.33
C ALA A 16 1.89 27.88 -39.20
N GLY A 17 2.50 28.57 -38.23
CA GLY A 17 3.91 28.42 -37.87
C GLY A 17 4.15 26.99 -37.42
N CYS A 18 4.95 26.29 -38.20
CA CYS A 18 5.58 25.00 -37.96
C CYS A 18 5.42 24.47 -36.53
N GLU A 19 4.39 23.63 -36.31
CA GLU A 19 4.53 22.59 -35.30
C GLU A 19 5.65 21.66 -35.81
N SER A 20 6.88 21.97 -35.40
CA SER A 20 8.00 21.08 -35.55
C SER A 20 7.71 19.87 -34.66
N ASP A 21 7.15 18.83 -35.25
CA ASP A 21 7.02 17.52 -34.64
C ASP A 21 8.44 16.98 -34.42
N ALA A 22 9.01 17.33 -33.27
CA ALA A 22 10.27 16.80 -32.82
C ALA A 22 10.00 15.37 -32.33
N GLY A 23 9.96 14.42 -33.28
CA GLY A 23 9.83 13.01 -32.99
C GLY A 23 10.99 12.57 -32.09
N LEU A 24 10.73 12.46 -30.79
CA LEU A 24 11.66 11.88 -29.83
C LEU A 24 11.70 10.37 -30.10
N PRO A 25 12.85 9.81 -30.53
CA PRO A 25 12.93 8.38 -30.80
C PRO A 25 12.63 7.61 -29.51
N GLU A 26 11.66 6.71 -29.58
CA GLU A 26 11.29 5.89 -28.44
C GLU A 26 12.44 4.94 -28.07
N PRO A 27 12.89 4.92 -26.80
CA PRO A 27 13.92 3.99 -26.38
C PRO A 27 13.40 2.56 -26.49
N PRO A 28 14.23 1.60 -26.92
CA PRO A 28 13.83 0.21 -27.03
C PRO A 28 13.43 -0.36 -25.66
N HIS A 29 12.34 -1.11 -25.62
CA HIS A 29 11.83 -1.74 -24.40
C HIS A 29 11.73 -3.26 -24.57
N THR A 30 12.43 -4.00 -23.71
CA THR A 30 12.25 -5.45 -23.54
C THR A 30 11.36 -5.69 -22.32
N PRO A 31 10.17 -6.31 -22.48
CA PRO A 31 9.30 -6.61 -21.35
C PRO A 31 10.00 -7.49 -20.30
N ARG A 32 9.77 -7.16 -19.03
CA ARG A 32 10.23 -7.93 -17.87
C ARG A 32 9.06 -8.23 -16.94
N VAL A 33 9.24 -9.19 -16.04
CA VAL A 33 8.27 -9.44 -14.96
C VAL A 33 8.17 -8.19 -14.09
N SER A 34 6.95 -7.76 -13.80
CA SER A 34 6.67 -6.74 -12.78
C SER A 34 5.91 -7.41 -11.64
N LEU A 35 6.36 -7.23 -10.41
CA LEU A 35 5.78 -7.92 -9.26
C LEU A 35 5.71 -7.00 -8.05
N PHE A 36 4.63 -7.10 -7.31
CA PHE A 36 4.50 -6.50 -5.99
C PHE A 36 4.08 -7.57 -4.98
N TYR A 37 4.80 -7.68 -3.87
CA TYR A 37 4.40 -8.52 -2.74
C TYR A 37 5.06 -8.06 -1.45
N VAL A 38 4.29 -8.02 -0.36
CA VAL A 38 4.82 -7.88 0.99
C VAL A 38 4.49 -9.13 1.79
N LEU A 39 5.50 -9.97 2.02
CA LEU A 39 5.40 -11.20 2.79
C LEU A 39 5.02 -10.88 4.24
N THR A 40 4.03 -11.58 4.77
CA THR A 40 3.60 -11.39 6.15
C THR A 40 3.08 -12.70 6.76
N GLN A 41 3.02 -12.74 8.08
CA GLN A 41 2.55 -13.89 8.86
C GLN A 41 1.03 -13.94 8.97
N ALA A 42 0.35 -12.84 8.64
CA ALA A 42 -1.10 -12.76 8.71
C ALA A 42 -1.73 -13.78 7.74
N PRO A 43 -2.71 -14.58 8.20
CA PRO A 43 -3.44 -15.48 7.32
C PRO A 43 -4.18 -14.66 6.25
N GLN A 44 -4.15 -15.08 4.98
CA GLN A 44 -4.85 -14.38 3.89
C GLN A 44 -6.35 -14.74 3.83
N ASP A 45 -7.07 -14.41 4.89
CA ASP A 45 -8.53 -14.56 5.02
C ASP A 45 -9.28 -13.24 4.76
N SER A 46 -10.57 -13.17 5.09
CA SER A 46 -11.37 -11.94 4.91
C SER A 46 -10.86 -10.76 5.73
N SER A 47 -10.28 -11.00 6.91
CA SER A 47 -9.74 -9.96 7.77
C SER A 47 -8.43 -9.38 7.21
N TYR A 48 -7.69 -10.17 6.42
CA TYR A 48 -6.52 -9.73 5.68
C TYR A 48 -6.85 -8.76 4.57
N GLN A 49 -7.95 -9.01 3.85
CA GLN A 49 -8.36 -8.16 2.74
C GLN A 49 -8.72 -6.74 3.20
N GLU A 50 -9.16 -6.56 4.44
CA GLU A 50 -9.51 -5.25 4.97
C GLU A 50 -8.29 -4.38 5.27
N LEU A 51 -7.23 -4.94 5.86
CA LEU A 51 -6.05 -4.18 6.31
C LEU A 51 -4.81 -4.31 5.42
N PHE A 52 -4.66 -5.44 4.75
CA PHE A 52 -3.41 -5.85 4.08
C PHE A 52 -3.60 -6.12 2.59
N GLN A 53 -4.65 -5.58 1.98
CA GLN A 53 -4.86 -5.70 0.53
C GLN A 53 -3.65 -5.19 -0.26
N GLN A 54 -3.07 -4.07 0.20
CA GLN A 54 -1.85 -3.48 -0.37
C GLN A 54 -0.56 -4.26 -0.05
N ARG A 55 -0.67 -5.49 0.46
CA ARG A 55 0.44 -6.44 0.62
C ARG A 55 0.27 -7.67 -0.28
N GLN A 56 -0.85 -7.78 -0.98
CA GLN A 56 -1.19 -8.95 -1.77
C GLN A 56 -0.24 -9.09 -2.96
N LEU A 57 0.12 -10.35 -3.27
CA LEU A 57 0.93 -10.67 -4.44
C LEU A 57 0.18 -10.30 -5.72
N TYR A 58 0.78 -9.39 -6.49
CA TYR A 58 0.34 -8.99 -7.82
C TYR A 58 1.49 -9.20 -8.82
N VAL A 59 1.18 -9.76 -9.99
CA VAL A 59 2.12 -10.00 -11.07
C VAL A 59 1.59 -9.43 -12.37
N SER A 60 2.46 -8.74 -13.11
CA SER A 60 2.24 -8.16 -14.43
C SER A 60 3.54 -8.23 -15.24
N ASN A 61 3.60 -7.52 -16.36
CA ASN A 61 4.81 -7.29 -17.13
C ASN A 61 5.02 -5.78 -17.32
N SER A 62 6.27 -5.37 -17.47
CA SER A 62 6.60 -3.97 -17.74
C SER A 62 6.06 -3.51 -19.09
N GLN A 63 5.81 -2.20 -19.18
CA GLN A 63 5.43 -1.48 -20.38
C GLN A 63 6.50 -0.45 -20.75
N HIS A 64 6.49 0.00 -22.00
CA HIS A 64 7.34 1.10 -22.44
C HIS A 64 6.90 2.42 -21.79
N VAL A 65 7.82 3.37 -21.66
CA VAL A 65 7.60 4.64 -20.92
C VAL A 65 6.50 5.51 -21.54
N PHE A 66 6.27 5.39 -22.84
CA PHE A 66 5.21 6.14 -23.56
C PHE A 66 3.91 5.36 -23.69
N SER A 67 3.79 4.20 -23.03
CA SER A 67 2.59 3.38 -23.11
C SER A 67 1.43 4.07 -22.41
N THR A 68 0.33 4.22 -23.13
CA THR A 68 -0.96 4.67 -22.57
C THR A 68 -1.88 3.50 -22.22
N GLU A 69 -1.45 2.28 -22.50
CA GLU A 69 -2.21 1.07 -22.16
C GLU A 69 -2.21 0.87 -20.66
N ARG A 70 -3.37 0.53 -20.09
CA ARG A 70 -3.44 0.15 -18.68
C ARG A 70 -2.57 -1.08 -18.43
N PRO A 71 -1.72 -1.09 -17.39
CA PRO A 71 -1.00 -2.30 -16.99
C PRO A 71 -1.98 -3.45 -16.79
N GLN A 72 -1.72 -4.57 -17.46
CA GLN A 72 -2.55 -5.76 -17.35
C GLN A 72 -1.86 -6.78 -16.45
N GLY A 73 -2.57 -7.23 -15.41
CA GLY A 73 -2.04 -8.29 -14.58
C GLY A 73 -2.05 -9.64 -15.30
N ARG A 74 -1.14 -10.52 -14.90
CA ARG A 74 -0.86 -11.81 -15.54
C ARG A 74 -1.26 -12.95 -14.64
N THR A 75 -2.07 -13.88 -15.13
CA THR A 75 -2.56 -15.06 -14.37
C THR A 75 -1.81 -16.35 -14.70
N ASP A 76 -0.85 -16.29 -15.60
CA ASP A 76 -0.04 -17.41 -16.10
C ASP A 76 1.36 -17.46 -15.48
N ALA A 77 1.61 -16.72 -14.39
CA ALA A 77 2.88 -16.75 -13.69
C ALA A 77 2.99 -17.98 -12.79
N ALA A 78 4.18 -18.59 -12.77
CA ALA A 78 4.57 -19.53 -11.72
C ALA A 78 5.32 -18.74 -10.64
N VAL A 79 4.76 -18.67 -9.42
CA VAL A 79 5.37 -17.95 -8.30
C VAL A 79 5.60 -18.89 -7.12
N GLU A 80 6.81 -18.88 -6.59
CA GLU A 80 7.25 -19.72 -5.47
C GLU A 80 7.96 -18.87 -4.40
N LEU A 81 7.71 -19.19 -3.13
CA LEU A 81 8.50 -18.72 -2.00
C LEU A 81 9.46 -19.84 -1.57
N ARG A 82 10.72 -19.49 -1.32
CA ARG A 82 11.76 -20.41 -0.90
C ARG A 82 12.36 -19.99 0.43
N ASP A 83 12.72 -20.97 1.25
CA ASP A 83 13.46 -20.75 2.50
C ASP A 83 14.96 -20.53 2.28
N ALA A 84 15.70 -20.33 3.37
CA ALA A 84 17.16 -20.18 3.38
C ALA A 84 17.92 -21.32 2.68
N ALA A 85 17.35 -22.53 2.69
CA ALA A 85 17.94 -23.72 2.05
C ALA A 85 17.54 -23.85 0.56
N GLY A 86 16.81 -22.88 0.02
CA GLY A 86 16.32 -22.88 -1.36
C GLY A 86 15.12 -23.81 -1.61
N ARG A 87 14.55 -24.40 -0.56
CA ARG A 87 13.40 -25.30 -0.67
C ARG A 87 12.12 -24.48 -0.85
N VAL A 88 11.23 -24.95 -1.73
CA VAL A 88 9.92 -24.30 -1.92
C VAL A 88 9.06 -24.54 -0.69
N VAL A 89 8.68 -23.46 -0.02
CA VAL A 89 7.83 -23.48 1.17
C VAL A 89 6.42 -22.97 0.90
N GLU A 90 6.23 -22.16 -0.14
CA GLU A 90 4.90 -21.70 -0.59
C GLU A 90 4.83 -21.65 -2.12
N ARG A 91 3.64 -21.86 -2.65
CA ARG A 91 3.28 -21.66 -4.05
C ARG A 91 2.06 -20.80 -4.15
N TYR A 92 2.01 -19.97 -5.18
CA TYR A 92 0.88 -19.07 -5.37
C TYR A 92 0.10 -19.46 -6.61
N ARG A 93 -1.22 -19.30 -6.54
CA ARG A 93 -2.13 -19.49 -7.68
C ARG A 93 -2.88 -18.20 -7.99
N PRO A 94 -3.20 -17.93 -9.26
CA PRO A 94 -4.00 -16.77 -9.62
C PRO A 94 -5.37 -16.85 -8.94
N VAL A 95 -5.89 -15.70 -8.54
CA VAL A 95 -7.28 -15.58 -8.09
C VAL A 95 -8.15 -15.07 -9.23
N GLY A 96 -9.38 -15.57 -9.31
CA GLY A 96 -10.35 -15.09 -10.29
C GLY A 96 -10.84 -13.68 -9.95
N SER A 97 -11.50 -13.04 -10.91
CA SER A 97 -12.03 -11.66 -10.84
C SER A 97 -13.03 -11.40 -9.69
N ASN A 98 -13.52 -12.44 -9.01
CA ASN A 98 -14.45 -12.33 -7.87
C ASN A 98 -13.75 -12.31 -6.50
N PHE A 99 -12.41 -12.29 -6.43
CA PHE A 99 -11.67 -12.46 -5.17
C PHE A 99 -11.63 -11.20 -4.29
N SER A 100 -11.80 -10.01 -4.85
CA SER A 100 -11.88 -8.76 -4.09
C SER A 100 -13.12 -7.97 -4.50
N ALA A 101 -13.92 -7.55 -3.52
CA ALA A 101 -15.09 -6.71 -3.76
C ALA A 101 -14.71 -5.34 -4.35
N SER A 102 -13.47 -4.89 -4.14
CA SER A 102 -12.96 -3.59 -4.60
C SER A 102 -12.32 -3.63 -5.98
N TYR A 103 -11.94 -4.81 -6.50
CA TYR A 103 -11.24 -4.99 -7.78
C TYR A 103 -11.89 -6.06 -8.63
N ARG A 104 -13.22 -5.99 -8.78
CA ARG A 104 -13.96 -6.87 -9.68
C ARG A 104 -13.50 -6.65 -11.12
N GLY A 105 -12.49 -7.41 -11.56
CA GLY A 105 -12.13 -7.48 -12.98
C GLY A 105 -10.65 -7.61 -13.30
N ASP A 106 -9.74 -7.12 -12.45
CA ASP A 106 -8.33 -7.03 -12.85
C ASP A 106 -7.58 -8.36 -12.60
N PRO A 107 -7.04 -9.00 -13.65
CA PRO A 107 -6.18 -10.17 -13.51
C PRO A 107 -4.88 -9.81 -12.77
N GLY A 108 -4.10 -10.82 -12.38
CA GLY A 108 -2.73 -10.64 -11.86
C GLY A 108 -2.57 -10.80 -10.35
N TYR A 109 -3.64 -10.89 -9.58
CA TYR A 109 -3.56 -11.20 -8.16
C TYR A 109 -3.39 -12.69 -7.91
N TYR A 110 -2.66 -13.03 -6.85
CA TYR A 110 -2.40 -14.40 -6.44
C TYR A 110 -2.70 -14.62 -4.96
N ARG A 111 -2.88 -15.90 -4.58
CA ARG A 111 -3.04 -16.36 -3.19
C ARG A 111 -2.15 -17.58 -2.90
N PRO A 112 -1.68 -17.77 -1.66
CA PRO A 112 -0.94 -18.95 -1.25
C PRO A 112 -1.79 -20.22 -1.36
N VAL A 113 -1.13 -21.37 -1.49
CA VAL A 113 -1.78 -22.68 -1.70
C VAL A 113 -1.40 -23.67 -0.61
N LEU A 114 -0.18 -23.61 -0.11
CA LEU A 114 0.36 -24.51 0.91
C LEU A 114 0.03 -24.03 2.33
N GLY A 115 -0.33 -22.75 2.49
CA GLY A 115 -0.70 -22.17 3.79
C GLY A 115 0.51 -21.95 4.70
N PHE A 116 1.68 -21.75 4.11
CA PHE A 116 2.92 -21.54 4.84
C PHE A 116 2.87 -20.24 5.64
N ARG A 117 3.38 -20.31 6.87
CA ARG A 117 3.50 -19.14 7.75
C ARG A 117 4.98 -18.80 7.93
N PRO A 118 5.46 -17.71 7.30
CA PRO A 118 6.86 -17.30 7.42
C PRO A 118 7.18 -16.93 8.87
N GLN A 119 8.44 -17.10 9.26
CA GLN A 119 8.92 -16.87 10.63
C GLN A 119 9.80 -15.61 10.68
N PRO A 120 9.73 -14.79 11.73
CA PRO A 120 10.64 -13.65 11.87
C PRO A 120 12.10 -14.10 11.90
N GLY A 121 12.99 -13.24 11.40
CA GLY A 121 14.44 -13.46 11.35
C GLY A 121 14.88 -14.49 10.30
N GLN A 122 13.96 -15.12 9.56
CA GLN A 122 14.30 -16.08 8.52
C GLN A 122 14.40 -15.38 7.15
N PRO A 123 15.40 -15.75 6.33
CA PRO A 123 15.49 -15.27 4.97
C PRO A 123 14.54 -16.06 4.05
N TYR A 124 13.94 -15.35 3.11
CA TYR A 124 13.07 -15.91 2.09
C TYR A 124 13.42 -15.35 0.72
N THR A 125 13.28 -16.18 -0.31
CA THR A 125 13.45 -15.78 -1.71
C THR A 125 12.13 -15.97 -2.44
N LEU A 126 11.63 -14.90 -3.06
CA LEU A 126 10.49 -14.96 -3.97
C LEU A 126 11.00 -15.10 -5.39
N ARG A 127 10.45 -16.05 -6.14
CA ARG A 127 10.77 -16.29 -7.55
C ARG A 127 9.50 -16.29 -8.38
N ALA A 128 9.49 -15.50 -9.45
CA ALA A 128 8.38 -15.42 -10.39
C ALA A 128 8.84 -15.66 -11.83
N THR A 129 8.14 -16.54 -12.53
CA THR A 129 8.40 -16.89 -13.93
C THR A 129 7.15 -16.64 -14.77
N LEU A 130 7.29 -15.88 -15.86
CA LEU A 130 6.26 -15.70 -16.88
C LEU A 130 6.72 -16.31 -18.21
N PRO A 131 5.81 -16.91 -19.01
CA PRO A 131 6.17 -17.42 -20.33
C PRO A 131 6.80 -16.34 -21.23
N GLY A 132 7.96 -16.67 -21.80
CA GLY A 132 8.69 -15.79 -22.72
C GLY A 132 9.48 -14.65 -22.08
N LEU A 133 9.48 -14.53 -20.74
CA LEU A 133 10.23 -13.50 -20.01
C LEU A 133 11.33 -14.12 -19.14
N GLU A 134 12.33 -13.33 -18.79
CA GLU A 134 13.34 -13.73 -17.80
C GLU A 134 12.68 -13.95 -16.42
N THR A 135 13.21 -14.89 -15.64
CA THR A 135 12.76 -15.12 -14.27
C THR A 135 13.16 -13.94 -13.39
N ALA A 136 12.21 -13.37 -12.65
CA ALA A 136 12.51 -12.37 -11.64
C ALA A 136 12.63 -13.00 -10.25
N GLU A 137 13.58 -12.51 -9.45
CA GLU A 137 13.82 -12.99 -8.10
C GLU A 137 14.24 -11.88 -7.13
N SER A 138 13.91 -12.05 -5.85
CA SER A 138 14.39 -11.18 -4.78
C SER A 138 14.42 -11.94 -3.46
N THR A 139 15.26 -11.48 -2.53
CA THR A 139 15.46 -12.10 -1.21
C THR A 139 15.32 -11.04 -0.13
N LEU A 140 14.69 -11.42 0.98
CA LEU A 140 14.57 -10.58 2.18
C LEU A 140 14.79 -11.42 3.43
N THR A 141 15.06 -10.76 4.56
CA THR A 141 14.92 -11.35 5.89
C THR A 141 13.68 -10.77 6.55
N LEU A 142 12.76 -11.63 7.01
CA LEU A 142 11.52 -11.14 7.61
C LEU A 142 11.84 -10.45 8.95
N PRO A 143 11.37 -9.21 9.20
CA PRO A 143 11.71 -8.49 10.41
C PRO A 143 11.10 -9.13 11.66
N ALA A 144 11.64 -8.80 12.84
CA ALA A 144 11.04 -9.17 14.12
C ALA A 144 9.65 -8.52 14.28
N ALA A 145 8.81 -9.08 15.16
CA ALA A 145 7.55 -8.44 15.49
C ALA A 145 7.80 -7.20 16.37
N PRO A 146 7.11 -6.07 16.11
CA PRO A 146 7.22 -4.90 16.97
C PRO A 146 6.62 -5.17 18.35
N THR A 147 7.10 -4.46 19.38
CA THR A 147 6.54 -4.56 20.74
C THR A 147 5.62 -3.38 21.02
N ILE A 148 4.31 -3.62 21.06
CA ILE A 148 3.31 -2.62 21.47
C ILE A 148 3.28 -2.59 23.00
N GLU A 149 3.63 -1.45 23.60
CA GLU A 149 3.64 -1.28 25.06
C GLU A 149 2.26 -0.93 25.61
N SER A 150 1.54 -0.05 24.91
CA SER A 150 0.21 0.38 25.33
C SER A 150 -0.62 0.91 24.18
N VAL A 151 -1.94 0.70 24.25
CA VAL A 151 -2.93 1.35 23.41
C VAL A 151 -4.07 1.85 24.30
N SER A 152 -4.50 3.09 24.08
CA SER A 152 -5.71 3.63 24.68
C SER A 152 -6.59 4.31 23.65
N PHE A 153 -7.91 4.21 23.84
CA PHE A 153 -8.89 4.90 23.04
C PHE A 153 -9.85 5.69 23.93
N GLN A 154 -10.00 6.97 23.66
CA GLN A 154 -10.95 7.84 24.36
C GLN A 154 -11.98 8.36 23.37
N LYS A 155 -13.22 7.87 23.47
CA LYS A 155 -14.34 8.37 22.67
C LYS A 155 -14.55 9.87 22.91
N ARG A 156 -14.77 10.63 21.84
CA ARG A 156 -15.07 12.06 21.88
C ARG A 156 -16.46 12.33 21.32
N GLY A 157 -17.20 13.19 22.01
CA GLY A 157 -18.52 13.64 21.57
C GLY A 157 -19.57 12.53 21.41
N ALA A 158 -20.70 12.92 20.84
CA ALA A 158 -21.74 11.99 20.42
C ALA A 158 -21.43 11.44 19.03
N THR A 159 -21.96 10.25 18.73
CA THR A 159 -21.96 9.72 17.36
C THR A 159 -22.86 10.58 16.48
N VAL A 160 -22.34 11.09 15.37
CA VAL A 160 -23.05 11.94 14.41
C VAL A 160 -23.13 11.21 13.07
N TYR A 161 -24.34 11.07 12.52
CA TYR A 161 -24.60 10.34 11.27
C TYR A 161 -23.93 8.95 11.18
N GLY A 162 -23.90 8.22 12.31
CA GLY A 162 -23.28 6.89 12.37
C GLY A 162 -21.74 6.89 12.37
N THR A 163 -21.11 8.04 12.55
CA THR A 163 -19.66 8.19 12.73
C THR A 163 -19.37 8.54 14.19
N ALA A 164 -18.46 7.81 14.83
CA ALA A 164 -17.91 8.17 16.13
C ALA A 164 -16.49 8.69 15.96
N THR A 165 -16.11 9.64 16.81
CA THR A 165 -14.75 10.17 16.89
C THR A 165 -14.12 9.84 18.25
N GLY A 166 -12.80 9.89 18.31
CA GLY A 166 -12.05 9.68 19.55
C GLY A 166 -10.57 9.97 19.39
N ARG A 167 -9.84 9.95 20.52
CA ARG A 167 -8.39 10.01 20.54
C ARG A 167 -7.82 8.59 20.66
N LEU A 168 -7.00 8.19 19.71
CA LEU A 168 -6.19 6.98 19.75
C LEU A 168 -4.76 7.34 20.16
N SER A 169 -4.24 6.64 21.17
CA SER A 169 -2.84 6.74 21.59
C SER A 169 -2.19 5.35 21.55
N VAL A 170 -1.01 5.26 20.92
CA VAL A 170 -0.24 4.01 20.77
C VAL A 170 1.21 4.27 21.16
N SER A 171 1.77 3.40 21.99
CA SER A 171 3.20 3.38 22.36
C SER A 171 3.85 2.10 21.86
N VAL A 172 4.97 2.24 21.16
CA VAL A 172 5.75 1.12 20.63
C VAL A 172 7.18 1.23 21.16
N ARG A 173 7.71 0.11 21.67
CA ARG A 173 9.12 0.01 22.00
C ARG A 173 9.91 -0.23 20.71
N ASP A 174 10.84 0.67 20.44
CA ASP A 174 11.86 0.51 19.42
C ASP A 174 13.10 -0.19 20.01
N ASP A 175 13.71 -1.08 19.24
CA ASP A 175 14.90 -1.82 19.65
C ASP A 175 16.15 -1.04 19.20
N ALA A 176 16.99 -0.60 20.14
CA ALA A 176 18.13 0.25 19.83
C ALA A 176 19.21 -0.46 18.97
N GLY A 177 19.84 0.29 18.07
CA GLY A 177 21.03 -0.13 17.32
C GLY A 177 20.74 -0.85 16.00
N ALA A 178 19.49 -0.84 15.52
CA ALA A 178 19.09 -1.25 14.18
C ALA A 178 18.23 -0.16 13.53
N ASP A 179 18.27 -0.05 12.21
CA ASP A 179 17.31 0.80 11.49
C ASP A 179 15.96 0.07 11.42
N ASN A 180 14.95 0.62 12.08
CA ASN A 180 13.63 0.04 12.15
C ASN A 180 12.59 0.85 11.37
N TYR A 181 11.68 0.11 10.75
CA TYR A 181 10.66 0.70 9.89
C TYR A 181 9.28 0.19 10.31
N TYR A 182 8.30 1.08 10.37
CA TYR A 182 7.00 0.78 10.94
C TYR A 182 5.82 1.22 10.08
N LEU A 183 4.72 0.50 10.24
CA LEU A 183 3.37 0.92 9.84
C LEU A 183 2.40 0.70 10.98
N VAL A 184 1.40 1.58 11.10
CA VAL A 184 0.30 1.41 12.07
C VAL A 184 -1.02 1.47 11.34
N PHE A 185 -1.89 0.52 11.61
CA PHE A 185 -3.29 0.51 11.20
C PHE A 185 -4.17 0.36 12.42
N ALA A 186 -5.42 0.81 12.33
CA ALA A 186 -6.41 0.54 13.36
C ALA A 186 -7.78 0.24 12.73
N ARG A 187 -8.56 -0.62 13.38
CA ARG A 187 -9.94 -0.92 13.01
C ARG A 187 -10.83 -1.18 14.22
N ALA A 188 -12.12 -0.98 14.02
CA ALA A 188 -13.19 -1.29 14.92
C ALA A 188 -13.64 -2.74 14.73
N LEU A 189 -13.79 -3.46 15.84
CA LEU A 189 -14.30 -4.82 15.89
C LEU A 189 -15.58 -4.88 16.71
N ASN A 190 -16.47 -5.80 16.36
CA ASN A 190 -17.66 -6.09 17.16
C ASN A 190 -17.31 -6.88 18.44
N ALA A 191 -18.32 -7.16 19.27
CA ALA A 191 -18.16 -7.92 20.52
C ALA A 191 -17.63 -9.36 20.32
N GLN A 192 -17.78 -9.92 19.12
CA GLN A 192 -17.26 -11.23 18.72
C GLN A 192 -15.83 -11.15 18.15
N GLY A 193 -15.22 -9.96 18.12
CA GLY A 193 -13.89 -9.74 17.58
C GLY A 193 -13.83 -9.80 16.04
N GLN A 194 -14.96 -9.69 15.37
CA GLN A 194 -15.03 -9.65 13.91
C GLN A 194 -15.02 -8.20 13.43
N PRO A 195 -14.43 -7.91 12.27
CA PRO A 195 -14.47 -6.57 11.70
C PRO A 195 -15.90 -6.08 11.46
N THR A 196 -16.16 -4.81 11.76
CA THR A 196 -17.41 -4.17 11.38
C THR A 196 -17.36 -3.74 9.92
N ALA A 197 -18.48 -3.76 9.20
CA ALA A 197 -18.55 -3.15 7.87
C ALA A 197 -18.16 -1.67 8.01
N TYR A 198 -17.08 -1.24 7.35
CA TYR A 198 -16.49 0.11 7.47
C TYR A 198 -15.81 0.40 8.82
N GLY A 199 -15.20 -0.63 9.41
CA GLY A 199 -14.50 -0.53 10.69
C GLY A 199 -13.14 0.15 10.64
N ASP A 200 -12.61 0.56 9.48
CA ASP A 200 -11.31 1.22 9.44
C ASP A 200 -11.32 2.53 10.25
N LEU A 201 -10.27 2.73 11.04
CA LEU A 201 -10.07 4.00 11.74
C LEU A 201 -9.26 4.92 10.83
N ARG A 202 -9.77 6.13 10.61
CA ARG A 202 -9.10 7.17 9.84
C ARG A 202 -8.74 8.33 10.73
N THR A 203 -7.63 8.99 10.44
CA THR A 203 -7.35 10.31 11.01
C THR A 203 -8.49 11.26 10.65
N ASP A 204 -8.91 12.08 11.61
CA ASP A 204 -9.89 13.12 11.35
C ASP A 204 -9.18 14.28 10.60
N GLU A 205 -9.47 14.41 9.31
CA GLU A 205 -8.71 15.24 8.35
C GLU A 205 -8.91 16.75 8.55
N ASP A 206 -9.79 17.16 9.46
CA ASP A 206 -10.06 18.58 9.73
C ASP A 206 -8.88 19.31 10.40
N ASP A 207 -7.85 18.59 10.88
CA ASP A 207 -6.80 19.18 11.74
C ASP A 207 -5.36 19.14 11.20
N ASP A 208 -5.03 18.53 10.05
CA ASP A 208 -3.64 18.57 9.58
C ASP A 208 -3.47 18.40 8.06
N SER A 209 -3.28 19.52 7.35
CA SER A 209 -2.83 19.56 5.95
C SER A 209 -1.30 19.71 5.84
N GLY A 210 -0.57 19.52 6.95
CA GLY A 210 0.88 19.54 6.97
C GLY A 210 1.48 18.21 6.48
N ILE A 211 2.38 18.29 5.50
CA ILE A 211 3.27 17.17 5.16
C ILE A 211 4.21 16.95 6.35
N SER A 212 3.97 15.92 7.15
CA SER A 212 4.90 15.50 8.20
C SER A 212 5.55 14.17 7.84
N ILE A 213 6.79 14.25 7.36
CA ILE A 213 7.60 13.11 6.92
C ILE A 213 8.25 12.37 8.12
N ASP A 214 8.26 12.99 9.31
CA ASP A 214 8.95 12.49 10.51
C ASP A 214 8.01 12.18 11.68
N GLN A 215 6.75 11.86 11.39
CA GLN A 215 5.78 11.50 12.43
C GLN A 215 5.35 10.05 12.32
N PHE A 216 5.26 9.40 13.47
CA PHE A 216 4.69 8.08 13.60
C PHE A 216 3.15 8.17 13.51
N GLN A 217 2.63 8.00 12.29
CA GLN A 217 1.25 8.30 11.92
C GLN A 217 0.42 7.04 11.63
N LEU A 218 -0.90 7.19 11.73
CA LEU A 218 -1.86 6.14 11.40
C LEU A 218 -1.98 6.02 9.88
N SER A 219 -1.79 4.82 9.36
CA SER A 219 -2.09 4.49 7.97
C SER A 219 -3.56 4.11 7.79
N SER A 220 -4.12 4.45 6.64
CA SER A 220 -5.46 4.04 6.22
C SER A 220 -5.36 2.85 5.26
N ALA A 221 -6.12 1.80 5.55
CA ALA A 221 -6.24 0.64 4.66
C ALA A 221 -7.31 0.84 3.57
N GLN A 222 -8.19 1.84 3.71
CA GLN A 222 -9.40 2.00 2.91
C GLN A 222 -9.35 3.26 2.04
N GLN A 223 -8.42 3.29 1.07
CA GLN A 223 -8.53 4.23 -0.05
C GLN A 223 -9.28 3.55 -1.21
N GLN A 224 -10.58 3.79 -1.20
CA GLN A 224 -11.61 3.08 -1.95
C GLN A 224 -11.63 3.43 -3.46
N TYR A 225 -10.75 4.32 -3.96
CA TYR A 225 -10.88 4.87 -5.33
C TYR A 225 -9.60 5.14 -6.11
N SER A 226 -8.41 4.97 -5.52
CA SER A 226 -7.14 5.22 -6.22
C SER A 226 -6.19 4.07 -5.96
N LEU A 227 -5.56 3.56 -7.02
CA LEU A 227 -4.57 2.47 -7.01
C LEU A 227 -3.30 2.76 -6.17
N GLY A 228 -3.28 3.86 -5.44
CA GLY A 228 -2.17 4.30 -4.64
C GLY A 228 -2.30 3.88 -3.20
N ALA A 229 -1.24 3.30 -2.66
CA ALA A 229 -0.98 3.25 -1.23
C ALA A 229 -0.73 4.66 -0.64
N TYR A 230 -1.49 5.69 -1.05
CA TYR A 230 -1.29 7.08 -0.62
C TYR A 230 -1.64 7.25 0.86
N GLY A 231 -2.64 6.50 1.34
CA GLY A 231 -2.99 6.39 2.76
C GLY A 231 -2.00 5.58 3.59
N ILE A 232 -0.85 5.15 3.05
CA ILE A 232 0.21 4.48 3.81
C ILE A 232 1.25 5.49 4.25
N HIS A 233 1.49 5.52 5.56
CA HIS A 233 2.43 6.41 6.21
C HIS A 233 3.56 5.56 6.81
N PRO A 234 4.54 5.12 6.00
CA PRO A 234 5.68 4.37 6.51
C PRO A 234 6.55 5.29 7.37
N TYR A 235 6.96 4.79 8.54
CA TYR A 235 7.80 5.52 9.48
C TYR A 235 9.16 4.83 9.61
N ALA A 236 10.24 5.61 9.71
CA ALA A 236 11.58 5.11 10.02
C ALA A 236 12.03 5.73 11.35
N ASP A 237 12.73 4.95 12.17
CA ASP A 237 13.29 5.38 13.45
C ASP A 237 14.59 6.18 13.33
N THR A 238 15.00 6.60 12.12
CA THR A 238 16.34 7.17 11.86
C THR A 238 16.73 8.31 12.81
N ASN A 239 15.78 9.14 13.22
CA ASN A 239 16.00 10.26 14.16
C ASN A 239 15.64 9.93 15.63
N HIS A 240 15.10 8.74 15.89
CA HIS A 240 14.51 8.30 17.16
C HIS A 240 14.92 6.87 17.54
N ASN A 241 16.09 6.41 17.07
CA ASN A 241 16.54 5.03 17.23
C ASN A 241 16.66 4.64 18.72
N GLY A 242 15.98 3.57 19.10
CA GLY A 242 15.87 3.08 20.47
C GLY A 242 14.97 3.92 21.38
N GLU A 243 14.37 5.00 20.87
CA GLU A 243 13.41 5.81 21.61
C GLU A 243 12.00 5.22 21.51
N ARG A 244 11.16 5.52 22.49
CA ARG A 244 9.76 5.12 22.46
C ARG A 244 9.02 5.89 21.36
N LEU A 245 8.45 5.15 20.41
CA LEU A 245 7.61 5.73 19.36
C LEU A 245 6.19 5.92 19.87
N THR A 246 5.63 7.11 19.68
CA THR A 246 4.28 7.45 20.15
C THR A 246 3.44 8.01 19.01
N LEU A 247 2.27 7.42 18.81
CA LEU A 247 1.22 7.93 17.93
C LEU A 247 0.10 8.49 18.80
N ASN A 248 -0.32 9.72 18.52
CA ASN A 248 -1.50 10.34 19.10
C ASN A 248 -2.33 10.94 17.98
N ALA A 249 -3.43 10.30 17.63
CA ALA A 249 -4.28 10.71 16.51
C ALA A 249 -5.71 10.93 16.98
N ASP A 250 -6.33 12.00 16.51
CA ASP A 250 -7.79 12.07 16.49
C ASP A 250 -8.29 11.25 15.31
N VAL A 251 -9.19 10.32 15.61
CA VAL A 251 -9.65 9.30 14.68
C VAL A 251 -11.16 9.24 14.62
N ARG A 252 -11.67 8.82 13.48
CA ARG A 252 -13.09 8.53 13.25
C ARG A 252 -13.28 7.11 12.74
N TYR A 253 -14.41 6.50 13.09
CA TYR A 253 -14.84 5.20 12.59
C TYR A 253 -16.37 5.14 12.50
N ASN A 254 -16.87 4.30 11.60
CA ASN A 254 -18.31 4.11 11.45
C ASN A 254 -18.83 3.17 12.55
N THR A 255 -19.89 3.57 13.23
CA THR A 255 -20.51 2.80 14.33
C THR A 255 -21.61 1.85 13.87
N GLY A 256 -21.96 1.85 12.58
CA GLY A 256 -23.01 1.00 12.05
C GLY A 256 -23.13 1.06 10.53
N CYS A 257 -23.93 0.16 9.98
CA CYS A 257 -24.33 0.17 8.58
C CYS A 257 -25.71 0.83 8.42
N TYR A 258 -26.03 1.30 7.21
CA TYR A 258 -27.30 1.95 6.89
C TYR A 258 -28.56 1.15 7.25
N THR A 259 -28.44 -0.17 7.45
CA THR A 259 -29.54 -1.06 7.82
C THR A 259 -29.45 -1.46 9.30
N PRO A 260 -30.32 -0.92 10.18
CA PRO A 260 -30.35 -1.28 11.60
C PRO A 260 -30.55 -2.80 11.81
N GLY A 261 -29.78 -3.41 12.72
CA GLY A 261 -29.88 -4.82 13.08
C GLY A 261 -29.06 -5.80 12.23
N VAL A 262 -28.42 -5.34 11.16
CA VAL A 262 -27.58 -6.19 10.27
C VAL A 262 -26.12 -6.22 10.71
N CYS A 263 -25.61 -5.13 11.30
CA CYS A 263 -24.22 -5.04 11.72
C CYS A 263 -24.15 -4.85 13.25
N PRO A 264 -23.46 -5.73 13.99
CA PRO A 264 -23.26 -5.54 15.42
C PRO A 264 -22.41 -4.29 15.68
N PRO A 265 -22.69 -3.55 16.78
CA PRO A 265 -21.96 -2.33 17.09
C PRO A 265 -20.49 -2.63 17.40
N PRO A 266 -19.57 -1.70 17.10
CA PRO A 266 -18.20 -1.76 17.58
C PRO A 266 -18.12 -1.91 19.10
N ALA A 267 -17.28 -2.81 19.56
CA ALA A 267 -16.96 -3.05 20.97
C ALA A 267 -15.47 -2.86 21.27
N PHE A 268 -14.59 -3.03 20.27
CA PHE A 268 -13.15 -2.90 20.44
C PHE A 268 -12.52 -2.07 19.32
N ILE A 269 -11.40 -1.42 19.63
CA ILE A 269 -10.42 -0.95 18.65
C ILE A 269 -9.26 -1.92 18.66
N GLU A 270 -8.93 -2.48 17.49
CA GLU A 270 -7.72 -3.26 17.24
C GLU A 270 -6.70 -2.40 16.51
N VAL A 271 -5.54 -2.21 17.13
CA VAL A 271 -4.37 -1.58 16.50
C VAL A 271 -3.45 -2.69 16.00
N THR A 272 -2.98 -2.56 14.76
CA THR A 272 -1.92 -3.40 14.21
C THR A 272 -0.69 -2.54 13.94
N VAL A 273 0.43 -2.87 14.57
CA VAL A 273 1.74 -2.31 14.26
C VAL A 273 2.52 -3.34 13.46
N SER A 274 3.10 -2.94 12.33
CA SER A 274 3.96 -3.77 11.52
C SER A 274 5.38 -3.25 11.57
N SER A 275 6.35 -4.13 11.79
CA SER A 275 7.74 -3.86 11.45
C SER A 275 7.98 -4.27 10.00
N LEU A 276 8.71 -3.46 9.23
CA LEU A 276 8.94 -3.62 7.80
C LEU A 276 10.41 -3.90 7.47
N THR A 277 10.65 -4.52 6.30
CA THR A 277 11.97 -4.45 5.67
C THR A 277 12.22 -3.06 5.09
N ALA A 278 13.49 -2.67 5.00
CA ALA A 278 13.90 -1.40 4.36
C ALA A 278 13.34 -1.26 2.94
N ASP A 279 13.34 -2.34 2.15
CA ASP A 279 12.77 -2.34 0.80
C ASP A 279 11.26 -2.01 0.78
N ALA A 280 10.50 -2.56 1.73
CA ALA A 280 9.08 -2.26 1.85
C ALA A 280 8.85 -0.80 2.26
N TYR A 281 9.61 -0.30 3.22
CA TYR A 281 9.59 1.11 3.63
C TYR A 281 9.88 2.04 2.45
N ASN A 282 10.99 1.80 1.75
CA ASN A 282 11.43 2.62 0.62
C ASN A 282 10.41 2.61 -0.52
N PHE A 283 9.81 1.45 -0.81
CA PHE A 283 8.73 1.36 -1.78
C PHE A 283 7.54 2.24 -1.38
N TYR A 284 7.00 2.07 -0.16
CA TYR A 284 5.86 2.86 0.28
C TYR A 284 6.16 4.36 0.29
N LEU A 285 7.36 4.77 0.72
CA LEU A 285 7.80 6.15 0.69
C LEU A 285 7.89 6.71 -0.74
N SER A 286 8.50 5.96 -1.66
CA SER A 286 8.61 6.36 -3.08
C SER A 286 7.25 6.41 -3.78
N ASN A 287 6.34 5.48 -3.44
CA ASN A 287 4.99 5.45 -3.97
C ASN A 287 4.19 6.67 -3.50
N ARG A 288 4.35 7.09 -2.24
CA ARG A 288 3.73 8.33 -1.76
C ARG A 288 4.25 9.54 -2.54
N ARG A 289 5.57 9.67 -2.70
CA ARG A 289 6.19 10.76 -3.48
C ARG A 289 5.70 10.78 -4.93
N TYR A 290 5.48 9.62 -5.53
CA TYR A 290 4.90 9.52 -6.87
C TYR A 290 3.51 10.16 -6.94
N TYR A 291 2.63 9.90 -5.97
CA TYR A 291 1.31 10.52 -5.91
C TYR A 291 1.34 11.99 -5.50
N ASP A 292 2.28 12.40 -4.64
CA ASP A 292 2.49 13.82 -4.31
C ASP A 292 2.97 14.65 -5.53
N ALA A 293 3.65 14.01 -6.47
CA ALA A 293 4.10 14.60 -7.73
C ALA A 293 3.07 14.47 -8.87
N ASP A 294 2.04 13.63 -8.72
CA ASP A 294 1.08 13.34 -9.79
C ASP A 294 0.30 14.61 -10.20
N GLY A 295 0.20 14.84 -11.50
CA GLY A 295 -0.40 16.06 -12.05
C GLY A 295 0.38 17.37 -11.82
N ASN A 296 1.55 17.34 -11.18
CA ASN A 296 2.39 18.53 -10.99
C ASN A 296 3.50 18.60 -12.07
N PRO A 297 3.41 19.51 -13.05
CA PRO A 297 4.39 19.59 -14.15
C PRO A 297 5.76 20.12 -13.72
N PHE A 298 5.89 20.60 -12.47
CA PHE A 298 7.15 21.08 -11.90
C PHE A 298 7.74 20.12 -10.86
N ALA A 299 7.05 19.01 -10.56
CA ALA A 299 7.59 17.99 -9.68
C ALA A 299 8.63 17.16 -10.43
N GLU A 300 9.74 16.85 -9.75
CA GLU A 300 10.69 15.87 -10.26
C GLU A 300 10.03 14.50 -10.33
N PRO A 301 10.32 13.68 -11.35
CA PRO A 301 9.85 12.30 -11.39
C PRO A 301 10.30 11.56 -10.12
N ALA A 302 9.35 10.98 -9.39
CA ALA A 302 9.65 10.14 -8.23
C ALA A 302 9.86 8.68 -8.69
N PRO A 303 11.11 8.19 -8.80
CA PRO A 303 11.34 6.81 -9.16
C PRO A 303 10.77 5.90 -8.06
N LEU A 304 9.95 4.92 -8.46
CA LEU A 304 9.48 3.88 -7.55
C LEU A 304 10.66 2.98 -7.17
N ALA A 305 10.89 2.84 -5.87
CA ALA A 305 11.90 1.91 -5.36
C ALA A 305 11.51 0.47 -5.72
N GLY A 306 12.51 -0.40 -5.90
CA GLY A 306 12.27 -1.80 -6.19
C GLY A 306 13.51 -2.64 -5.97
N ASN A 307 13.31 -3.94 -5.72
CA ASN A 307 14.38 -4.87 -5.35
C ASN A 307 14.31 -6.20 -6.12
N MET A 308 13.54 -6.26 -7.22
CA MET A 308 13.46 -7.43 -8.08
C MET A 308 14.64 -7.48 -9.05
N ARG A 309 15.45 -8.54 -8.99
CA ARG A 309 16.49 -8.84 -9.98
C ARG A 309 15.83 -9.40 -11.23
N GLN A 310 16.26 -8.91 -12.41
CA GLN A 310 15.69 -9.27 -13.72
C GLN A 310 14.18 -9.03 -13.86
N GLY A 311 13.68 -8.06 -13.09
CA GLY A 311 12.29 -7.63 -13.11
C GLY A 311 12.16 -6.21 -12.57
N TYR A 312 10.92 -5.82 -12.29
CA TYR A 312 10.58 -4.57 -11.61
C TYR A 312 9.65 -4.83 -10.43
N GLY A 313 9.60 -3.87 -9.51
CA GLY A 313 8.70 -3.87 -8.37
C GLY A 313 9.35 -4.37 -7.07
N LEU A 314 8.54 -4.88 -6.16
CA LEU A 314 8.88 -5.08 -4.75
C LEU A 314 8.63 -6.52 -4.30
N PHE A 315 9.61 -7.08 -3.61
CA PHE A 315 9.42 -8.12 -2.62
C PHE A 315 9.85 -7.61 -1.24
N GLY A 316 8.87 -7.22 -0.43
CA GLY A 316 9.05 -6.67 0.91
C GLY A 316 8.58 -7.63 2.00
N GLY A 317 8.89 -7.33 3.26
CA GLY A 317 8.49 -8.14 4.42
C GLY A 317 7.82 -7.28 5.49
N ALA A 318 6.82 -7.83 6.16
CA ALA A 318 6.12 -7.19 7.26
C ALA A 318 5.72 -8.19 8.36
N THR A 319 6.16 -7.96 9.58
CA THR A 319 5.75 -8.74 10.77
C THR A 319 4.87 -7.88 11.67
N ASN A 320 3.73 -8.43 12.09
CA ASN A 320 2.69 -7.69 12.79
C ASN A 320 2.65 -8.02 14.27
N ALA A 321 2.34 -7.03 15.10
CA ALA A 321 1.78 -7.18 16.44
C ALA A 321 0.41 -6.51 16.48
N THR A 322 -0.52 -7.07 17.25
CA THR A 322 -1.86 -6.51 17.41
C THR A 322 -2.18 -6.28 18.88
N TYR A 323 -2.95 -5.22 19.15
CA TYR A 323 -3.43 -4.90 20.49
C TYR A 323 -4.88 -4.45 20.42
N ARG A 324 -5.73 -4.94 21.34
CA ARG A 324 -7.15 -4.60 21.40
C ARG A 324 -7.46 -3.81 22.66
N VAL A 325 -8.19 -2.71 22.50
CA VAL A 325 -8.74 -1.92 23.60
C VAL A 325 -10.26 -1.86 23.48
N GLN A 326 -10.95 -1.95 24.61
CA GLN A 326 -12.41 -1.83 24.64
C GLN A 326 -12.83 -0.38 24.36
N ILE A 327 -13.89 -0.21 23.57
CA ILE A 327 -14.53 1.08 23.38
C ILE A 327 -15.37 1.37 24.65
N PRO A 328 -15.14 2.50 25.33
CA PRO A 328 -15.85 2.85 26.56
C PRO A 328 -17.32 3.18 26.36
#